data_AF-A0A1H7TT35-F1
#
_entry.id   AF-A0A1H7TT35-F1
#
_cell.length_a   1.000
_cell.length_b   1.000
_cell.length_c   1.000
_cell.angle_alpha   90.00
_cell.angle_beta   90.00
_cell.angle_gamma   90.00
#
_symmetry.space_group_name_H-M   'P 1'
#
loop_
_entity.id
_entity.type
_entity.pdbx_description
1 polymer ?
#
loop_
_entity_poly.entity_id
_entity_poly.type
_entity_poly.pdbx_seq_one_letter_code
_entity_poly.pdbx_strand_id
1 'polypeptide(L)'
;MSKPSASAQTSATSALQPTNGSDPVSYELAVDELERLIQSMEAGQLPLDQLLASYQRGAELLKFCRTRLQAVEQQVQALEGGEMRPWGEA
;
A
#
# COMPACT_ATOMS: atom_id res chain seq x y z
N MET A 1 -11.62 40.85 -37.08
CA MET A 1 -12.12 40.41 -35.76
C MET A 1 -13.16 39.31 -35.97
N SER A 2 -12.80 38.04 -35.76
CA SER A 2 -13.73 36.96 -35.34
C SER A 2 -12.99 35.60 -35.27
N LYS A 3 -13.23 34.91 -34.14
CA LYS A 3 -12.78 33.57 -33.67
C LYS A 3 -11.45 33.55 -32.90
N PRO A 4 -11.43 32.90 -31.72
CA PRO A 4 -11.44 31.43 -31.59
C PRO A 4 -12.60 30.91 -30.70
N SER A 5 -13.21 29.77 -31.01
CA SER A 5 -12.78 28.39 -30.75
C SER A 5 -13.04 27.96 -29.30
N ALA A 6 -14.18 27.29 -29.12
CA ALA A 6 -14.47 26.47 -27.95
C ALA A 6 -13.47 25.31 -27.89
N SER A 7 -12.90 25.05 -26.72
CA SER A 7 -12.21 23.79 -26.42
C SER A 7 -12.19 23.53 -24.92
N ALA A 8 -12.55 22.29 -24.60
CA ALA A 8 -12.13 21.53 -23.43
C ALA A 8 -12.68 21.98 -22.07
N GLN A 9 -13.92 21.58 -21.77
CA GLN A 9 -14.24 21.07 -20.44
C GLN A 9 -13.77 19.60 -20.38
N THR A 10 -12.52 19.39 -20.00
CA THR A 10 -12.05 18.09 -19.51
C THR A 10 -12.16 18.11 -17.99
N SER A 11 -13.24 17.52 -17.49
CA SER A 11 -13.40 17.19 -16.08
C SER A 11 -12.30 16.20 -15.71
N ALA A 12 -11.23 16.70 -15.11
CA ALA A 12 -10.28 15.86 -14.41
C ALA A 12 -11.00 15.33 -13.16
N THR A 13 -11.57 14.13 -13.28
CA THR A 13 -11.91 13.30 -12.12
C THR A 13 -10.60 12.94 -11.42
N SER A 14 -10.20 13.81 -10.50
CA SER A 14 -9.06 13.59 -9.63
C SER A 14 -9.52 12.87 -8.36
N ALA A 15 -8.73 11.87 -8.00
CA ALA A 15 -8.69 11.13 -6.75
C ALA A 15 -9.70 9.98 -6.60
N LEU A 16 -9.34 8.82 -7.17
CA LEU A 16 -9.44 7.59 -6.39
C LEU A 16 -8.57 7.79 -5.13
N GLN A 17 -9.22 8.08 -4.01
CA GLN A 17 -8.57 8.13 -2.71
C GLN A 17 -8.39 6.69 -2.20
N PRO A 18 -7.17 6.21 -1.95
CA PRO A 18 -6.99 5.05 -1.10
C PRO A 18 -7.25 5.49 0.35
N THR A 19 -8.36 5.02 0.91
CA THR A 19 -8.70 5.19 2.32
C THR A 19 -7.82 4.30 3.21
N ASN A 20 -7.12 4.92 4.17
CA ASN A 20 -6.75 4.45 5.52
C ASN A 20 -5.31 4.83 5.91
N GLY A 21 -5.08 6.13 6.10
CA GLY A 21 -3.85 6.68 6.70
C GLY A 21 -3.92 6.77 8.23
N SER A 22 -3.94 5.62 8.92
CA SER A 22 -3.91 5.58 10.40
C SER A 22 -2.93 4.58 11.01
N ASP A 23 -2.18 3.83 10.21
CA ASP A 23 -1.05 3.06 10.73
C ASP A 23 0.23 3.87 10.59
N PRO A 24 1.12 3.86 11.61
CA PRO A 24 2.35 4.64 11.63
C PRO A 24 3.33 4.26 10.49
N VAL A 25 3.06 3.18 9.76
CA VAL A 25 3.77 2.76 8.54
C VAL A 25 2.74 2.29 7.51
N SER A 26 2.78 2.84 6.29
CA SER A 26 2.01 2.33 5.15
C SER A 26 2.59 1.01 4.66
N TYR A 27 1.78 0.14 4.03
CA TYR A 27 2.27 -1.12 3.43
C TYR A 27 3.46 -0.89 2.50
N GLU A 28 3.35 0.09 1.60
CA GLU A 28 4.43 0.45 0.66
C GLU A 28 5.71 0.89 1.37
N LEU A 29 5.58 1.66 2.46
CA LEU A 29 6.73 2.10 3.24
C LEU A 29 7.40 0.94 3.98
N ALA A 30 6.61 -0.02 4.48
CA ALA A 30 7.15 -1.20 5.15
C ALA A 30 7.91 -2.11 4.17
N VAL A 31 7.44 -2.22 2.93
CA VAL A 31 8.13 -2.98 1.87
C VAL A 31 9.43 -2.28 1.46
N ASP A 32 9.40 -0.97 1.19
CA ASP A 32 10.59 -0.20 0.84
C ASP A 32 11.65 -0.23 1.96
N GLU A 33 11.24 -0.16 3.23
CA GLU A 33 12.15 -0.32 4.36
C GLU A 33 12.76 -1.74 4.41
N LEU A 34 11.96 -2.78 4.18
CA LEU A 34 12.42 -4.16 4.19
C LEU A 34 13.44 -4.42 3.06
N GLU A 35 13.20 -3.90 1.86
CA GLU A 35 14.12 -4.02 0.72
C GLU A 35 15.47 -3.36 1.01
N ARG A 36 15.47 -2.13 1.56
CA ARG A 36 16.69 -1.43 1.95
C ARG A 36 17.46 -2.19 3.02
N LEU A 37 16.74 -2.76 3.99
CA LEU A 37 17.33 -3.54 5.06
C LEU A 37 18.01 -4.81 4.52
N ILE A 38 17.33 -5.57 3.66
CA ILE A 38 17.91 -6.74 2.99
C ILE A 38 19.14 -6.35 2.18
N GLN A 39 19.06 -5.28 1.39
CA GLN A 39 20.18 -4.82 0.57
C GLN A 39 21.40 -4.43 1.42
N SER A 40 21.18 -3.84 2.60
CA SER A 40 22.27 -3.54 3.55
C SER A 40 22.91 -4.79 4.16
N MET A 41 22.12 -5.84 4.40
CA MET A 41 22.60 -7.12 4.93
C MET A 41 23.39 -7.90 3.87
N GLU A 42 22.90 -7.93 2.63
CA GLU A 42 23.55 -8.59 1.50
C GLU A 42 24.84 -7.89 1.05
N ALA A 43 24.91 -6.57 1.18
CA ALA A 43 26.13 -5.80 0.93
C ALA A 43 27.28 -6.13 1.91
N GLY A 44 27.00 -6.87 2.99
CA GLY A 44 28.01 -7.21 4.00
C GLY A 44 28.56 -5.98 4.77
N GLN A 45 27.90 -4.83 4.64
CA GLN A 45 28.31 -3.57 5.25
C GLN A 45 27.90 -3.46 6.73
N LEU A 46 27.15 -4.45 7.24
CA LEU A 46 26.55 -4.41 8.55
C LEU A 46 27.47 -5.06 9.61
N PRO A 47 27.85 -4.35 10.69
CA PRO A 47 28.59 -4.95 11.78
C PRO A 47 27.74 -5.98 12.53
N LEU A 48 28.39 -6.96 13.16
CA LEU A 48 27.73 -8.09 13.84
C LEU A 48 26.66 -7.63 14.86
N ASP A 49 26.93 -6.57 15.61
CA ASP A 49 26.00 -6.02 16.60
C ASP A 49 24.71 -5.49 15.97
N GLN A 50 24.75 -5.07 14.70
CA GLN A 50 23.59 -4.58 13.96
C GLN A 50 22.87 -5.68 13.17
N LEU A 51 23.50 -6.83 12.92
CA LEU A 51 22.84 -7.96 12.23
C LEU A 51 21.59 -8.43 12.98
N LEU A 52 21.69 -8.55 14.31
CA LEU A 52 20.57 -9.00 15.13
C LEU A 52 19.42 -7.98 15.12
N ALA A 53 19.75 -6.69 15.22
CA ALA A 53 18.77 -5.61 15.15
C ALA A 53 18.07 -5.55 13.78
N SER A 54 18.84 -5.64 12.69
CA SER A 54 18.27 -5.68 11.35
C SER A 54 17.38 -6.90 11.12
N TYR A 55 17.78 -8.08 11.61
CA TYR A 55 16.95 -9.27 11.54
C TYR A 55 15.62 -9.09 12.29
N GLN A 56 15.65 -8.56 13.52
CA GLN A 56 14.44 -8.30 14.30
C GLN A 56 13.51 -7.32 13.58
N ARG A 57 14.07 -6.21 13.07
CA ARG A 57 13.31 -5.22 12.31
C ARG A 57 12.70 -5.82 11.05
N GLY A 58 13.46 -6.62 10.30
CA GLY A 58 12.96 -7.34 9.13
C GLY A 58 11.80 -8.27 9.47
N ALA A 59 11.88 -9.00 10.60
CA ALA A 59 10.82 -9.88 11.06
C ALA A 59 9.53 -9.11 11.43
N GLU A 60 9.66 -7.92 12.04
CA GLU A 60 8.52 -7.03 12.33
C GLU A 60 7.84 -6.54 11.05
N LEU A 61 8.62 -6.07 10.08
CA LEU A 61 8.12 -5.60 8.79
C LEU A 61 7.40 -6.72 8.02
N LEU A 62 7.98 -7.92 7.97
CA LEU A 62 7.35 -9.10 7.37
C LEU A 62 6.01 -9.45 8.04
N LYS A 63 5.97 -9.41 9.38
CA LYS A 63 4.75 -9.68 10.14
C LYS A 63 3.67 -8.65 9.80
N PHE A 64 4.03 -7.37 9.78
CA PHE A 64 3.12 -6.29 9.42
C PHE A 64 2.54 -6.49 8.00
N CYS A 65 3.40 -6.71 7.01
CA CYS A 65 2.98 -6.93 5.62
C CYS A 65 2.02 -8.12 5.49
N ARG A 66 2.30 -9.23 6.17
CA ARG A 66 1.41 -10.41 6.17
C ARG A 66 0.07 -10.10 6.80
N THR A 67 0.05 -9.44 7.96
CA THR A 67 -1.20 -9.07 8.64
C THR A 67 -2.07 -8.16 7.78
N ARG A 68 -1.46 -7.22 7.04
CA ARG A 68 -2.19 -6.37 6.09
C ARG A 68 -2.83 -7.15 4.97
N LEU A 69 -2.07 -8.05 4.34
CA LEU A 69 -2.60 -8.90 3.26
C LEU A 69 -3.75 -9.79 3.76
N GLN A 70 -3.61 -10.39 4.94
CA GLN A 70 -4.68 -11.19 5.55
C GLN A 70 -5.94 -10.37 5.83
N ALA A 71 -5.80 -9.12 6.30
CA ALA A 71 -6.94 -8.25 6.54
C ALA A 71 -7.69 -7.92 5.23
N VAL A 72 -6.94 -7.66 4.15
CA VAL A 72 -7.53 -7.41 2.82
C VAL A 72 -8.22 -8.67 2.29
N GLU A 73 -7.57 -9.83 2.39
CA GLU A 73 -8.16 -11.12 1.97
C GLU A 73 -9.48 -11.41 2.69
N GLN A 74 -9.54 -11.17 4.01
CA GLN A 74 -10.77 -11.32 4.79
C GLN A 74 -11.87 -10.35 4.34
N GLN A 75 -11.52 -9.12 4.00
CA GLN A 75 -12.49 -8.15 3.47
C GLN A 75 -13.05 -8.58 2.12
N VAL A 76 -12.19 -9.09 1.22
CA VAL A 76 -12.62 -9.64 -0.08
C VAL A 76 -13.55 -10.84 0.12
N GLN A 77 -13.18 -11.80 0.98
CA GLN A 77 -14.02 -12.95 1.28
C GLN A 77 -15.38 -12.55 1.89
N ALA A 78 -15.42 -11.52 2.74
CA ALA A 78 -16.68 -11.01 3.28
C ALA A 78 -17.58 -10.40 2.19
N LEU A 79 -17.00 -9.73 1.18
CA LEU A 79 -17.72 -9.20 0.02
C LEU A 79 -18.23 -10.32 -0.91
N GLU A 80 -17.48 -11.41 -1.05
CA GLU A 80 -17.87 -12.57 -1.86
C GLU A 80 -18.90 -13.47 -1.16
N GLY A 81 -18.81 -13.60 0.17
CA GLY A 81 -19.68 -14.45 0.99
C GLY A 81 -20.96 -13.79 1.50
N GLY A 82 -21.11 -12.47 1.35
CA GLY A 82 -22.26 -11.70 1.83
C GLY A 82 -22.87 -10.86 0.72
N GLU A 83 -23.77 -11.47 -0.05
CA GLU A 83 -24.79 -10.86 -0.91
C GLU A 83 -24.39 -9.52 -1.56
N MET A 84 -24.01 -9.60 -2.85
CA MET A 84 -24.18 -8.48 -3.76
C MET A 84 -25.63 -8.00 -3.65
N ARG A 85 -25.89 -6.99 -2.83
CA ARG A 85 -26.95 -6.05 -3.17
C ARG A 85 -26.46 -5.40 -4.45
N PRO A 86 -27.15 -5.57 -5.59
CA PRO A 86 -26.69 -4.98 -6.84
C PRO A 86 -26.51 -3.48 -6.61
N TRP A 87 -25.28 -3.00 -6.76
CA TRP A 87 -25.01 -1.58 -6.76
C TRP A 87 -25.50 -1.03 -8.09
N GLY A 88 -26.82 -0.84 -8.20
CA GLY A 88 -27.46 -0.49 -9.45
C GLY A 88 -28.99 -0.58 -9.52
N GLU A 89 -29.72 -0.64 -8.40
CA GLU A 89 -31.18 -0.42 -8.43
C GLU A 89 -31.52 0.87 -7.69
N ALA A 90 -31.74 1.91 -8.50
CA ALA A 90 -32.53 3.10 -8.17
C ALA A 90 -33.80 3.04 -9.04
#